data_AF-W8C7L7-F1
#
_entry.id   AF-W8C7L7-F1
#
_cell.length_a   1.000
_cell.length_b   1.000
_cell.length_c   1.000
_cell.angle_alpha   90.00
_cell.angle_beta   90.00
_cell.angle_gamma   90.00
#
_symmetry.space_group_name_H-M   'P 1'
#
loop_
_entity.id
_entity.type
_entity.pdbx_description
1 polymer ?
#
loop_
_entity_poly.entity_id
_entity_poly.type
_entity_poly.pdbx_seq_one_letter_code
_entity_poly.pdbx_strand_id
1 'polypeptide(L)'
;YNGEITGDNLKMLYNLEVLDLRVCPNLDAKKVEEACKVLQLRELHIVECRKLCNAPTIRHIIAHQHSTLTHLSLTAIPDAGAIMLILKITKLKKLKFYWLNDFLEFEKIFYTQLATVRPTALHRICCENQPPFMINQSHLRWGAGKYTKMREMAAIEGPPWLWMKCHKETQLLWSACTSLVSIVCLYCRVLSKKQLLILPRVCKSLKEIRFVGCRKQSDEYLLKSWQKLPYSNCSLNIEGELDWPAVLDLKEETELKLGNLYRSIECEFIP
;
A
#
# COMPACT_ATOMS: atom_id res chain seq x y z
N TYR A 1 31.12 -4.28 -2.24
CA TYR A 1 31.05 -5.45 -1.34
C TYR A 1 29.98 -6.38 -1.87
N ASN A 2 30.37 -7.37 -2.69
CA ASN A 2 29.50 -8.40 -3.26
C ASN A 2 29.39 -9.58 -2.29
N GLY A 3 28.91 -9.33 -1.07
CA GLY A 3 28.49 -10.42 -0.19
C GLY A 3 27.13 -10.91 -0.69
N GLU A 4 27.10 -12.03 -1.41
CA GLU A 4 25.85 -12.64 -1.84
C GLU A 4 25.12 -13.21 -0.63
N ILE A 5 24.10 -12.50 -0.14
CA ILE A 5 23.21 -13.03 0.89
C ILE A 5 22.32 -14.08 0.22
N THR A 6 22.66 -15.37 0.40
CA THR A 6 21.94 -16.54 -0.13
C THR A 6 20.86 -17.04 0.82
N GLY A 7 20.98 -16.73 2.11
CA GLY A 7 20.04 -17.13 3.16
C GLY A 7 20.49 -18.34 4.00
N ASP A 8 21.67 -18.90 3.75
CA ASP A 8 22.13 -20.18 4.36
C ASP A 8 22.09 -20.23 5.89
N ASN A 9 22.32 -19.09 6.54
CA ASN A 9 22.39 -19.00 8.00
C ASN A 9 21.14 -18.38 8.65
N LEU A 10 20.08 -18.06 7.87
CA LEU A 10 18.88 -17.42 8.41
C LEU A 10 18.23 -18.25 9.53
N LYS A 11 18.22 -19.58 9.38
CA LYS A 11 17.67 -20.51 10.37
C LYS A 11 18.42 -20.52 11.71
N MET A 12 19.64 -19.99 11.77
CA MET A 12 20.45 -19.94 13.00
C MET A 12 20.10 -18.72 13.86
N LEU A 13 19.26 -17.81 13.36
CA LEU A 13 18.86 -16.60 14.06
C LEU A 13 17.64 -16.86 14.95
N TYR A 14 17.75 -17.80 15.90
CA TYR A 14 16.60 -18.39 16.64
C TYR A 14 15.68 -17.39 17.36
N ASN A 15 16.19 -16.20 17.72
CA ASN A 15 15.42 -15.15 18.39
C ASN A 15 15.01 -14.00 17.45
N LEU A 16 15.11 -14.21 16.13
CA LEU A 16 14.75 -13.19 15.16
C LEU A 16 13.23 -13.02 15.14
N GLU A 17 12.76 -11.81 15.47
CA GLU A 17 11.34 -11.45 15.40
C GLU A 17 11.00 -10.66 14.14
N VAL A 18 11.99 -9.99 13.55
CA VAL A 18 11.84 -9.10 12.39
C VAL A 18 12.80 -9.55 11.31
N LEU A 19 12.25 -9.96 10.17
CA LEU A 19 13.03 -10.34 9.00
C LEU A 19 12.69 -9.41 7.85
N ASP A 20 13.67 -8.59 7.44
CA ASP A 20 13.52 -7.61 6.38
C ASP A 20 14.37 -8.00 5.15
N LEU A 21 13.69 -8.49 4.11
CA LEU A 21 14.26 -8.95 2.85
C LEU A 21 13.77 -8.04 1.72
N ARG A 22 14.45 -6.91 1.55
CA ARG A 22 14.20 -5.95 0.46
C ARG A 22 15.30 -6.03 -0.56
N VAL A 23 14.92 -6.19 -1.83
CA VAL A 23 15.86 -6.16 -2.97
C VAL A 23 17.01 -7.16 -2.76
N CYS A 24 16.66 -8.39 -2.40
CA CYS A 24 17.61 -9.48 -2.20
C CYS A 24 17.48 -10.47 -3.37
N PRO A 25 18.08 -10.21 -4.55
CA PRO A 25 17.86 -11.01 -5.76
C PRO A 25 18.47 -12.42 -5.69
N ASN A 26 19.45 -12.61 -4.81
CA ASN A 26 20.22 -13.84 -4.74
C ASN A 26 19.71 -14.86 -3.71
N LEU A 27 18.71 -14.49 -2.89
CA LEU A 27 18.16 -15.38 -1.86
C LEU A 27 17.59 -16.68 -2.46
N ASP A 28 17.98 -17.80 -1.87
CA ASP A 28 17.40 -19.09 -2.20
C ASP A 28 16.06 -19.26 -1.47
N ALA A 29 14.99 -19.49 -2.23
CA ALA A 29 13.65 -19.71 -1.71
C ALA A 29 13.58 -20.86 -0.71
N LYS A 30 14.30 -21.96 -0.96
CA LYS A 30 14.31 -23.12 -0.05
C LYS A 30 14.94 -22.77 1.29
N LYS A 31 16.01 -21.98 1.29
CA LYS A 31 16.70 -21.55 2.52
C LYS A 31 15.82 -20.62 3.36
N VAL A 32 15.11 -19.70 2.72
CA VAL A 32 14.16 -18.81 3.39
C VAL A 32 12.96 -19.61 3.92
N GLU A 33 12.44 -20.56 3.15
CA GLU A 33 11.36 -21.46 3.59
C GLU A 33 11.80 -22.33 4.78
N GLU A 34 13.01 -22.89 4.77
CA GLU A 34 13.59 -23.61 5.90
C GLU A 34 13.72 -22.75 7.15
N ALA A 35 14.18 -21.50 7.00
CA ALA A 35 14.23 -20.55 8.10
C ALA A 35 12.83 -20.26 8.65
N CYS A 36 11.84 -20.05 7.78
CA CYS A 36 10.45 -19.81 8.20
C CYS A 36 9.80 -21.01 8.89
N LYS A 37 10.36 -22.23 8.84
CA LYS A 37 9.85 -23.37 9.62
C LYS A 37 10.25 -23.29 11.09
N VAL A 38 11.38 -22.65 11.40
CA VAL A 38 11.95 -22.63 12.76
C VAL A 38 11.80 -21.27 13.43
N LEU A 39 11.85 -20.19 12.65
CA LEU A 39 11.69 -18.83 13.16
C LEU A 39 10.23 -18.55 13.50
N GLN A 40 10.02 -17.68 14.49
CA GLN A 40 8.70 -17.23 14.93
C GLN A 40 8.60 -15.73 14.70
N LEU A 41 8.45 -15.32 13.44
CA LEU A 41 8.55 -13.92 13.05
C LEU A 41 7.27 -13.17 13.45
N ARG A 42 7.47 -12.01 14.09
CA ARG A 42 6.42 -11.02 14.32
C ARG A 42 6.22 -10.14 13.08
N GLU A 43 7.30 -9.86 12.35
CA GLU A 43 7.33 -8.98 11.20
C GLU A 43 8.15 -9.60 10.06
N LEU A 44 7.56 -9.62 8.86
CA LEU A 44 8.20 -10.17 7.67
C LEU A 44 8.02 -9.21 6.50
N HIS A 45 9.13 -8.84 5.87
CA HIS A 45 9.14 -8.02 4.66
C HIS A 45 9.85 -8.78 3.55
N ILE A 46 9.15 -9.08 2.45
CA ILE A 46 9.70 -9.71 1.25
C ILE A 46 9.32 -8.85 0.05
N VAL A 47 10.16 -7.86 -0.26
CA VAL A 47 9.89 -6.87 -1.31
C VAL A 47 11.01 -6.91 -2.35
N GLU A 48 10.63 -6.97 -3.63
CA GLU A 48 11.53 -7.04 -4.79
C GLU A 48 12.54 -8.20 -4.72
N CYS A 49 12.15 -9.30 -4.07
CA CYS A 49 12.92 -10.53 -3.98
C CYS A 49 12.43 -11.52 -5.04
N ARG A 50 12.88 -11.37 -6.29
CA ARG A 50 12.35 -12.09 -7.47
C ARG A 50 12.20 -13.62 -7.29
N LYS A 51 13.13 -14.27 -6.58
CA LYS A 51 13.08 -15.72 -6.32
C LYS A 51 12.01 -16.12 -5.28
N LEU A 52 11.61 -15.20 -4.41
CA LEU A 52 10.64 -15.42 -3.33
C LEU A 52 9.22 -14.95 -3.70
N CYS A 53 9.11 -13.97 -4.59
CA CYS A 53 7.85 -13.32 -4.97
C CYS A 53 7.02 -14.16 -5.98
N ASN A 54 6.77 -15.42 -5.66
CA ASN A 54 5.87 -16.31 -6.39
C ASN A 54 4.83 -16.92 -5.43
N ALA A 55 3.64 -17.24 -5.94
CA ALA A 55 2.54 -17.67 -5.08
C ALA A 55 2.81 -18.98 -4.30
N PRO A 56 3.41 -20.03 -4.87
CA PRO A 56 3.81 -21.22 -4.11
C PRO A 56 4.72 -20.93 -2.92
N THR A 57 5.81 -20.19 -3.13
CA THR A 57 6.76 -19.84 -2.06
C THR A 57 6.11 -18.99 -0.98
N ILE A 58 5.34 -17.95 -1.36
CA ILE A 58 4.62 -17.12 -0.38
C ILE A 58 3.61 -17.95 0.41
N ARG A 59 2.86 -18.86 -0.22
CA ARG A 59 1.96 -19.76 0.51
C ARG A 59 2.72 -20.61 1.53
N HIS A 60 3.86 -21.17 1.17
CA HIS A 60 4.67 -22.00 2.06
C HIS A 60 5.19 -21.18 3.25
N ILE A 61 5.76 -20.01 3.00
CA ILE A 61 6.27 -19.11 4.03
C ILE A 61 5.15 -18.71 5.00
N ILE A 62 4.00 -18.28 4.48
CA ILE A 62 2.87 -17.83 5.30
C ILE A 62 2.27 -18.97 6.11
N ALA A 63 2.21 -20.20 5.58
CA ALA A 63 1.69 -21.35 6.32
C ALA A 63 2.47 -21.61 7.62
N HIS A 64 3.78 -21.39 7.64
CA HIS A 64 4.61 -21.57 8.85
C HIS A 64 4.61 -20.36 9.79
N GLN A 65 4.15 -19.19 9.32
CA GLN A 65 4.20 -17.93 10.06
C GLN A 65 2.81 -17.40 10.44
N HIS A 66 1.75 -18.17 10.17
CA HIS A 66 0.36 -17.77 10.35
C HIS A 66 -0.02 -17.44 11.80
N SER A 67 0.63 -18.07 12.78
CA SER A 67 0.31 -17.89 14.20
C SER A 67 1.05 -16.74 14.89
N THR A 68 2.07 -16.17 14.25
CA THR A 68 2.98 -15.18 14.86
C THR A 68 2.95 -13.82 14.17
N LEU A 69 2.71 -13.78 12.85
CA LEU A 69 2.81 -12.53 12.10
C LEU A 69 1.78 -11.50 12.54
N THR A 70 2.30 -10.30 12.80
CA THR A 70 1.52 -9.09 13.05
C THR A 70 1.72 -8.04 11.97
N HIS A 71 2.87 -8.06 11.29
CA HIS A 71 3.18 -7.16 10.18
C HIS A 71 3.72 -7.96 9.00
N LEU A 72 3.18 -7.68 7.82
CA LEU A 72 3.62 -8.32 6.58
C LEU A 72 3.74 -7.27 5.48
N SER A 73 4.88 -7.26 4.78
CA SER A 73 5.09 -6.46 3.58
C SER A 73 5.56 -7.34 2.44
N LEU A 74 4.89 -7.28 1.29
CA LEU A 74 5.22 -8.12 0.14
C LEU A 74 5.26 -7.33 -1.16
N THR A 75 6.06 -7.75 -2.13
CA THR A 75 5.73 -7.45 -3.53
C THR A 75 4.40 -8.11 -3.87
N ALA A 76 3.52 -7.36 -4.53
CA ALA A 76 2.19 -7.81 -4.92
C ALA A 76 2.27 -9.06 -5.80
N ILE A 77 1.33 -9.98 -5.57
CA ILE A 77 1.19 -11.22 -6.34
C ILE A 77 -0.28 -11.42 -6.73
N PRO A 78 -0.62 -11.64 -8.01
CA PRO A 78 -1.99 -11.77 -8.48
C PRO A 78 -2.50 -13.20 -8.27
N ASP A 79 -2.49 -13.68 -7.02
CA ASP A 79 -2.93 -15.04 -6.68
C ASP A 79 -3.94 -15.03 -5.53
N ALA A 80 -5.18 -15.39 -5.84
CA ALA A 80 -6.28 -15.34 -4.89
C ALA A 80 -6.06 -16.25 -3.67
N GLY A 81 -5.47 -17.44 -3.86
CA GLY A 81 -5.24 -18.38 -2.76
C GLY A 81 -4.15 -17.89 -1.79
N ALA A 82 -3.09 -17.28 -2.30
CA ALA A 82 -2.03 -16.69 -1.48
C ALA A 82 -2.55 -15.47 -0.71
N ILE A 83 -3.28 -14.57 -1.36
CA ILE A 83 -3.89 -13.40 -0.71
C ILE A 83 -4.91 -13.83 0.35
N MET A 84 -5.77 -14.81 0.05
CA MET A 84 -6.71 -15.36 1.04
C MET A 84 -5.99 -15.95 2.26
N LEU A 85 -4.89 -16.69 2.05
CA LEU A 85 -4.11 -17.27 3.14
C LEU A 85 -3.51 -16.18 4.04
N ILE A 86 -2.96 -15.13 3.44
CA ILE A 86 -2.43 -13.96 4.15
C ILE A 86 -3.52 -13.28 4.97
N LEU A 87 -4.70 -13.05 4.38
CA LEU A 87 -5.81 -12.39 5.07
C LEU A 87 -6.41 -13.26 6.19
N LYS A 88 -6.18 -14.57 6.20
CA LYS A 88 -6.61 -15.45 7.30
C LYS A 88 -5.70 -15.40 8.53
N ILE A 89 -4.56 -14.69 8.47
CA ILE A 89 -3.69 -14.47 9.63
C ILE A 89 -4.43 -13.55 10.63
N THR A 90 -4.95 -14.11 11.72
CA THR A 90 -5.82 -13.40 12.66
C THR A 90 -5.07 -12.30 13.42
N LYS A 91 -3.81 -12.55 13.79
CA LYS A 91 -2.96 -11.58 14.50
C LYS A 91 -2.41 -10.46 13.61
N LEU A 92 -2.63 -10.52 12.30
CA LEU A 92 -2.09 -9.54 11.36
C LEU A 92 -2.74 -8.19 11.61
N LYS A 93 -1.93 -7.22 12.05
CA LYS A 93 -2.30 -5.83 12.32
C LYS A 93 -2.00 -4.93 11.14
N LYS A 94 -0.93 -5.19 10.39
CA LYS A 94 -0.56 -4.43 9.19
C LYS A 94 -0.21 -5.34 8.03
N LEU A 95 -0.76 -5.03 6.86
CA LEU A 95 -0.45 -5.71 5.61
C LEU A 95 -0.14 -4.67 4.54
N LYS A 96 1.02 -4.77 3.90
CA LYS A 96 1.41 -3.87 2.82
C LYS A 96 1.83 -4.62 1.58
N PHE A 97 1.33 -4.18 0.44
CA PHE A 97 1.78 -4.66 -0.87
C PHE A 97 2.47 -3.55 -1.63
N TYR A 98 3.51 -3.92 -2.38
CA TYR A 98 4.30 -3.05 -3.24
C TYR A 98 4.31 -3.57 -4.67
N TRP A 99 4.20 -2.70 -5.67
CA TRP A 99 4.41 -3.10 -7.05
C TRP A 99 4.82 -1.92 -7.92
N LEU A 100 5.35 -2.25 -9.08
CA LEU A 100 5.65 -1.28 -10.13
C LEU A 100 4.47 -1.16 -11.09
N ASN A 101 4.21 0.08 -11.53
CA ASN A 101 3.27 0.38 -12.61
C ASN A 101 1.82 -0.10 -12.33
N ASP A 102 1.05 -0.35 -13.39
CA ASP A 102 -0.31 -0.86 -13.29
C ASP A 102 -0.32 -2.36 -13.04
N PHE A 103 -0.88 -2.77 -11.89
CA PHE A 103 -1.05 -4.18 -11.54
C PHE A 103 -2.52 -4.52 -11.23
N LEU A 104 -3.37 -4.25 -12.22
CA LEU A 104 -4.82 -4.30 -12.07
C LEU A 104 -5.35 -5.66 -11.59
N GLU A 105 -4.74 -6.76 -12.05
CA GLU A 105 -5.15 -8.11 -11.68
C GLU A 105 -4.98 -8.36 -10.18
N PHE A 106 -3.83 -7.98 -9.62
CA PHE A 106 -3.59 -8.04 -8.18
C PHE A 106 -4.64 -7.22 -7.41
N GLU A 107 -4.93 -5.99 -7.83
CA GLU A 107 -5.88 -5.13 -7.14
C GLU A 107 -7.28 -5.73 -7.08
N LYS A 108 -7.77 -6.26 -8.20
CA LYS A 108 -9.08 -6.94 -8.27
C LYS A 108 -9.15 -8.12 -7.32
N ILE A 109 -8.13 -8.97 -7.35
CA ILE A 109 -8.02 -10.12 -6.45
C ILE A 109 -7.99 -9.65 -5.01
N PHE A 110 -7.14 -8.67 -4.69
CA PHE A 110 -6.95 -8.17 -3.34
C PHE A 110 -8.23 -7.61 -2.75
N TYR A 111 -8.93 -6.71 -3.44
CA TYR A 111 -10.18 -6.14 -2.92
C TYR A 111 -11.28 -7.18 -2.77
N THR A 112 -11.39 -8.13 -3.70
CA THR A 112 -12.37 -9.22 -3.61
C THR A 112 -12.11 -10.10 -2.39
N GLN A 113 -10.85 -10.52 -2.17
CA GLN A 113 -10.49 -11.35 -1.02
C GLN A 113 -10.60 -10.58 0.29
N LEU A 114 -10.21 -9.30 0.33
CA LEU A 114 -10.31 -8.45 1.51
C LEU A 114 -11.77 -8.26 1.95
N ALA A 115 -12.67 -8.00 1.00
CA ALA A 115 -14.10 -7.88 1.24
C ALA A 115 -14.73 -9.19 1.76
N THR A 116 -14.16 -10.33 1.39
CA THR A 116 -14.66 -11.66 1.76
C THR A 116 -14.14 -12.10 3.13
N VAL A 117 -12.85 -11.88 3.40
CA VAL A 117 -12.16 -12.50 4.55
C VAL A 117 -12.08 -11.60 5.77
N ARG A 118 -11.84 -10.29 5.59
CA ARG A 118 -11.64 -9.34 6.70
C ARG A 118 -12.46 -8.03 6.60
N PRO A 119 -13.71 -8.05 6.12
CA PRO A 119 -14.48 -6.81 5.96
C PRO A 119 -14.72 -6.08 7.30
N THR A 120 -14.89 -6.81 8.39
CA THR A 120 -15.15 -6.25 9.73
C THR A 120 -13.89 -5.92 10.52
N ALA A 121 -12.71 -6.37 10.07
CA ALA A 121 -11.45 -6.09 10.76
C ALA A 121 -10.68 -4.93 10.11
N LEU A 122 -10.91 -4.63 8.83
CA LEU A 122 -10.24 -3.53 8.14
C LEU A 122 -10.59 -2.19 8.79
N HIS A 123 -9.58 -1.49 9.30
CA HIS A 123 -9.74 -0.23 10.02
C HIS A 123 -9.28 0.98 9.21
N ARG A 124 -8.15 0.82 8.52
CA ARG A 124 -7.56 1.87 7.70
C ARG A 124 -7.00 1.26 6.42
N ILE A 125 -7.17 1.97 5.32
CA ILE A 125 -6.48 1.68 4.05
C ILE A 125 -5.69 2.91 3.63
N CYS A 126 -4.42 2.73 3.35
CA CYS A 126 -3.51 3.76 2.90
C CYS A 126 -2.97 3.38 1.53
N CYS A 127 -3.16 4.27 0.57
CA CYS A 127 -2.70 4.12 -0.80
C CYS A 127 -1.62 5.16 -1.05
N GLU A 128 -0.51 4.74 -1.64
CA GLU A 128 0.64 5.61 -1.78
C GLU A 128 1.36 5.38 -3.11
N ASN A 129 1.66 6.48 -3.81
CA ASN A 129 2.72 6.48 -4.81
C ASN A 129 4.04 6.76 -4.08
N GLN A 130 4.92 5.76 -4.11
CA GLN A 130 6.23 5.82 -3.50
C GLN A 130 7.29 6.15 -4.55
N PRO A 131 8.25 7.03 -4.21
CA PRO A 131 9.47 7.13 -4.99
C PRO A 131 10.16 5.76 -4.99
N PRO A 132 11.01 5.46 -6.00
CA PRO A 132 11.66 4.17 -6.12
C PRO A 132 12.33 3.75 -4.81
N PHE A 133 11.84 2.64 -4.26
CA PHE A 133 12.12 2.07 -2.93
C PHE A 133 13.59 1.69 -2.69
N MET A 134 14.45 1.87 -3.70
CA MET A 134 15.86 1.47 -3.69
C MET A 134 16.81 2.54 -3.18
N ILE A 135 16.33 3.76 -2.93
CA ILE A 135 17.15 4.77 -2.24
C ILE A 135 16.77 4.70 -0.77
N ASN A 136 17.71 4.33 0.10
CA ASN A 136 17.51 4.48 1.53
C ASN A 136 17.49 5.98 1.86
N GLN A 137 16.30 6.59 1.77
CA GLN A 137 16.10 8.03 1.87
C GLN A 137 16.40 8.58 3.27
N SER A 138 16.53 7.71 4.29
CA SER A 138 16.92 8.13 5.64
C SER A 138 18.36 8.65 5.72
N HIS A 139 19.20 8.36 4.73
CA HIS A 139 20.56 8.91 4.64
C HIS A 139 20.62 10.22 3.84
N LEU A 140 19.52 10.63 3.18
CA LEU A 140 19.49 11.87 2.42
C LEU A 140 19.06 13.02 3.34
N ARG A 141 19.93 14.03 3.45
CA ARG A 141 19.54 15.32 4.05
C ARG A 141 18.72 16.10 3.03
N TRP A 142 17.43 16.21 3.28
CA TRP A 142 16.54 17.02 2.47
C TRP A 142 16.57 18.47 2.98
N GLY A 143 16.78 19.42 2.06
CA GLY A 143 16.45 20.81 2.34
C GLY A 143 14.94 20.96 2.55
N ALA A 144 14.52 22.02 3.25
CA ALA A 144 13.10 22.31 3.47
C ALA A 144 12.31 22.28 2.15
N GLY A 145 11.17 21.59 2.14
CA GLY A 145 10.29 21.44 0.98
C GLY A 145 10.84 20.60 -0.19
N LYS A 146 12.13 20.25 -0.22
CA LYS A 146 12.74 19.47 -1.33
C LYS A 146 12.15 18.06 -1.44
N TYR A 147 11.92 17.42 -0.29
CA TYR A 147 11.29 16.11 -0.24
C TYR A 147 9.87 16.17 -0.82
N THR A 148 9.08 17.14 -0.39
CA THR A 148 7.70 17.31 -0.83
C THR A 148 7.62 17.62 -2.32
N LYS A 149 8.48 18.50 -2.85
CA LYS A 149 8.58 18.76 -4.29
C LYS A 149 8.88 17.49 -5.07
N MET A 150 9.86 16.70 -4.64
CA MET A 150 10.18 15.42 -5.30
C MET A 150 9.00 14.44 -5.28
N ARG A 151 8.30 14.32 -4.13
CA ARG A 151 7.11 13.45 -4.01
C ARG A 151 5.97 13.92 -4.91
N GLU A 152 5.74 15.23 -4.99
CA GLU A 152 4.72 15.83 -5.84
C GLU A 152 5.05 15.62 -7.33
N MET A 153 6.30 15.85 -7.75
CA MET A 153 6.78 15.56 -9.10
C MET A 153 6.56 14.09 -9.48
N ALA A 154 6.93 13.16 -8.59
CA ALA A 154 6.72 11.72 -8.82
C ALA A 154 5.24 11.36 -9.03
N ALA A 155 4.33 12.10 -8.39
CA ALA A 155 2.91 11.89 -8.55
C ALA A 155 2.30 12.60 -9.76
N ILE A 156 2.89 13.72 -10.20
CA ILE A 156 2.55 14.43 -11.43
C ILE A 156 2.93 13.60 -12.65
N GLU A 157 4.18 13.13 -12.69
CA GLU A 157 4.75 12.40 -13.83
C GLU A 157 4.34 10.92 -13.84
N GLY A 158 3.97 10.38 -12.68
CA GLY A 158 3.58 9.00 -12.50
C GLY A 158 2.36 8.60 -13.33
N PRO A 159 2.29 7.35 -13.83
CA PRO A 159 1.11 6.89 -14.54
C PRO A 159 -0.12 6.95 -13.63
N PRO A 160 -1.29 7.35 -14.15
CA PRO A 160 -2.50 7.48 -13.35
C PRO A 160 -2.86 6.13 -12.75
N TRP A 161 -3.23 6.12 -11.47
CA TRP A 161 -3.67 4.90 -10.81
C TRP A 161 -5.05 4.51 -11.34
N LEU A 162 -5.12 3.39 -12.06
CA LEU A 162 -6.33 2.89 -12.71
C LEU A 162 -7.33 2.24 -11.75
N TRP A 163 -7.39 2.66 -10.48
CA TRP A 163 -8.28 2.07 -9.47
C TRP A 163 -9.77 2.17 -9.88
N MET A 164 -10.13 3.13 -10.75
CA MET A 164 -11.45 3.18 -11.40
C MET A 164 -11.84 1.89 -12.14
N LYS A 165 -10.88 1.09 -12.60
CA LYS A 165 -11.13 -0.19 -13.28
C LYS A 165 -11.50 -1.33 -12.32
N CYS A 166 -11.35 -1.14 -11.01
CA CYS A 166 -11.80 -2.07 -9.95
C CYS A 166 -13.10 -1.59 -9.29
N HIS A 167 -13.96 -0.88 -10.02
CA HIS A 167 -15.16 -0.26 -9.43
C HIS A 167 -16.07 -1.28 -8.73
N LYS A 168 -16.25 -2.47 -9.32
CA LYS A 168 -17.12 -3.52 -8.76
C LYS A 168 -16.54 -4.09 -7.47
N GLU A 169 -15.26 -4.42 -7.47
CA GLU A 169 -14.54 -5.04 -6.36
C GLU A 169 -14.40 -4.06 -5.19
N THR A 170 -14.17 -2.79 -5.48
CA THR A 170 -14.12 -1.73 -4.46
C THR A 170 -15.49 -1.45 -3.87
N GLN A 171 -16.53 -1.37 -4.70
CA GLN A 171 -17.90 -1.21 -4.20
C GLN A 171 -18.29 -2.36 -3.28
N LEU A 172 -17.93 -3.60 -3.64
CA LEU A 172 -18.11 -4.77 -2.78
C LEU A 172 -17.40 -4.55 -1.44
N LEU A 173 -16.11 -4.19 -1.46
CA LEU A 173 -15.34 -3.90 -0.24
C LEU A 173 -16.00 -2.82 0.63
N TRP A 174 -16.37 -1.68 0.05
CA TRP A 174 -16.97 -0.56 0.79
C TRP A 174 -18.32 -0.92 1.40
N SER A 175 -19.12 -1.74 0.71
CA SER A 175 -20.41 -2.20 1.22
C SER A 175 -20.28 -3.25 2.33
N ALA A 176 -19.21 -4.03 2.32
CA ALA A 176 -18.96 -5.07 3.31
C ALA A 176 -18.30 -4.50 4.58
N CYS A 177 -17.49 -3.45 4.46
CA CYS A 177 -16.73 -2.90 5.59
C CYS A 177 -17.63 -2.20 6.62
N THR A 178 -17.56 -2.69 7.86
CA THR A 178 -18.27 -2.11 9.02
C THR A 178 -17.34 -1.43 10.04
N SER A 179 -16.03 -1.57 9.88
CA SER A 179 -15.02 -1.03 10.80
C SER A 179 -14.00 -0.10 10.15
N LEU A 180 -14.12 0.14 8.84
CA LEU A 180 -13.22 1.02 8.10
C LEU A 180 -13.50 2.47 8.51
N VAL A 181 -12.52 3.11 9.13
CA VAL A 181 -12.63 4.47 9.69
C VAL A 181 -11.90 5.50 8.83
N SER A 182 -10.77 5.15 8.23
CA SER A 182 -9.94 6.10 7.49
C SER A 182 -9.44 5.55 6.15
N ILE A 183 -9.54 6.37 5.11
CA ILE A 183 -8.88 6.18 3.81
C ILE A 183 -7.85 7.29 3.65
N VAL A 184 -6.58 6.91 3.46
CA VAL A 184 -5.49 7.86 3.26
C VAL A 184 -4.87 7.65 1.89
N CYS A 185 -4.68 8.73 1.15
CA CYS A 185 -4.11 8.75 -0.18
C CYS A 185 -2.88 9.66 -0.17
N LEU A 186 -1.68 9.07 -0.16
CA LEU A 186 -0.41 9.77 -0.11
C LEU A 186 0.17 9.91 -1.51
N TYR A 187 0.23 11.14 -2.00
CA TYR A 187 0.74 11.49 -3.32
C TYR A 187 0.09 10.63 -4.43
N CYS A 188 -1.20 10.32 -4.28
CA CYS A 188 -1.98 9.62 -5.28
C CYS A 188 -3.45 10.05 -5.28
N ARG A 189 -4.13 9.92 -6.43
CA ARG A 189 -5.56 10.22 -6.59
C ARG A 189 -6.31 9.02 -7.13
N VAL A 190 -6.77 8.20 -6.21
CA VAL A 190 -7.35 6.90 -6.53
C VAL A 190 -8.87 6.86 -6.56
N LEU A 191 -9.52 7.81 -5.89
CA LEU A 191 -10.96 7.95 -5.88
C LEU A 191 -11.39 9.09 -6.82
N SER A 192 -12.36 8.81 -7.69
CA SER A 192 -13.04 9.85 -8.46
C SER A 192 -13.93 10.71 -7.57
N LYS A 193 -14.27 11.93 -8.04
CA LYS A 193 -15.27 12.79 -7.40
C LYS A 193 -16.58 12.03 -7.11
N LYS A 194 -17.07 11.24 -8.07
CA LYS A 194 -18.32 10.48 -7.91
C LYS A 194 -18.21 9.45 -6.79
N GLN A 195 -17.10 8.71 -6.72
CA GLN A 195 -16.86 7.75 -5.64
C GLN A 195 -16.78 8.44 -4.30
N LEU A 196 -15.99 9.52 -4.19
CA LEU A 196 -15.85 10.30 -2.96
C LEU A 196 -17.23 10.68 -2.41
N LEU A 197 -18.09 11.29 -3.22
CA LEU A 197 -19.40 11.76 -2.77
C LEU A 197 -20.38 10.64 -2.36
N ILE A 198 -20.15 9.41 -2.83
CA ILE A 198 -21.01 8.25 -2.51
C ILE A 198 -20.44 7.45 -1.33
N LEU A 199 -19.13 7.50 -1.12
CA LEU A 199 -18.41 6.60 -0.22
C LEU A 199 -18.94 6.63 1.23
N PRO A 200 -19.19 7.80 1.87
CA PRO A 200 -19.75 7.85 3.23
C PRO A 200 -21.14 7.23 3.36
N ARG A 201 -21.89 7.15 2.25
CA ARG A 201 -23.23 6.53 2.23
C ARG A 201 -23.13 5.00 2.20
N VAL A 202 -22.10 4.48 1.52
CA VAL A 202 -21.89 3.03 1.35
C VAL A 202 -21.13 2.45 2.54
N CYS A 203 -20.06 3.11 2.99
CA CYS A 203 -19.26 2.70 4.14
C CYS A 203 -19.56 3.61 5.33
N LYS A 204 -20.59 3.26 6.11
CA LYS A 204 -21.11 4.10 7.20
C LYS A 204 -20.14 4.27 8.38
N SER A 205 -19.17 3.37 8.51
CA SER A 205 -18.13 3.44 9.56
C SER A 205 -17.07 4.49 9.27
N LEU A 206 -16.98 4.97 8.02
CA LEU A 206 -15.93 5.85 7.58
C LEU A 206 -16.09 7.24 8.19
N LYS A 207 -15.01 7.71 8.81
CA LYS A 207 -14.95 9.02 9.48
C LYS A 207 -14.01 9.99 8.78
N GLU A 208 -13.05 9.49 8.01
CA GLU A 208 -12.05 10.34 7.36
C GLU A 208 -11.65 9.82 5.98
N ILE A 209 -11.57 10.74 5.02
CA ILE A 209 -10.81 10.57 3.79
C ILE A 209 -9.76 11.69 3.74
N ARG A 210 -8.49 11.31 3.60
CA ARG A 210 -7.37 12.24 3.60
C ARG A 210 -6.52 12.09 2.35
N PHE A 211 -6.35 13.16 1.59
CA PHE A 211 -5.35 13.28 0.53
C PHE A 211 -4.17 14.11 1.04
N VAL A 212 -2.96 13.61 0.86
CA VAL A 212 -1.72 14.35 1.15
C VAL A 212 -0.94 14.50 -0.14
N GLY A 213 -0.72 15.73 -0.59
CA GLY A 213 -0.17 16.05 -1.91
C GLY A 213 -1.17 15.80 -3.05
N CYS A 214 -0.67 15.82 -4.28
CA CYS A 214 -1.45 15.69 -5.52
C CYS A 214 -2.58 16.70 -5.64
N ARG A 215 -2.32 17.98 -5.40
CA ARG A 215 -3.39 18.99 -5.43
C ARG A 215 -3.94 19.16 -6.85
N LYS A 216 -5.24 19.43 -6.95
CA LYS A 216 -5.94 19.69 -8.22
C LYS A 216 -6.70 21.01 -8.14
N GLN A 217 -6.81 21.69 -9.27
CA GLN A 217 -7.63 22.90 -9.42
C GLN A 217 -9.07 22.72 -8.89
N SER A 218 -9.64 21.52 -9.05
CA SER A 218 -11.02 21.22 -8.67
C SER A 218 -11.22 20.88 -7.19
N ASP A 219 -10.16 20.85 -6.37
CA ASP A 219 -10.23 20.45 -4.96
C ASP A 219 -11.09 21.41 -4.12
N GLU A 220 -11.00 22.72 -4.35
CA GLU A 220 -11.84 23.69 -3.63
C GLU A 220 -13.32 23.47 -3.90
N TYR A 221 -13.67 23.21 -5.15
CA TYR A 221 -15.04 22.92 -5.54
C TYR A 221 -15.51 21.57 -4.98
N LEU A 222 -14.62 20.58 -4.92
CA LEU A 222 -14.88 19.28 -4.28
C LEU A 222 -15.16 19.45 -2.78
N LEU A 223 -14.34 20.22 -2.06
CA LEU A 223 -14.52 20.49 -0.63
C LEU A 223 -15.85 21.25 -0.37
N LYS A 224 -16.16 22.27 -1.17
CA LYS A 224 -17.47 22.96 -1.11
C LYS A 224 -18.64 22.01 -1.39
N SER A 225 -18.48 21.07 -2.31
CA SER A 225 -19.49 20.04 -2.60
C SER A 225 -19.65 19.07 -1.43
N TRP A 226 -18.54 18.72 -0.76
CA TRP A 226 -18.52 17.84 0.40
C TRP A 226 -19.25 18.43 1.60
N GLN A 227 -19.00 19.70 1.90
CA GLN A 227 -19.65 20.43 3.01
C GLN A 227 -21.18 20.53 2.86
N LYS A 228 -21.69 20.48 1.62
CA LYS A 228 -23.12 20.49 1.33
C LYS A 228 -23.78 19.11 1.47
N LEU A 229 -23.03 18.05 1.77
CA LEU A 229 -23.60 16.71 1.92
C LEU A 229 -24.41 16.64 3.23
N PRO A 230 -25.73 16.39 3.15
CA PRO A 230 -26.63 16.50 4.31
C PRO A 230 -26.41 15.44 5.41
N TYR A 231 -25.58 14.42 5.17
CA TYR A 231 -25.44 13.25 6.04
C TYR A 231 -23.99 12.78 6.24
N SER A 232 -23.01 13.67 6.07
CA SER A 232 -21.61 13.27 6.13
C SER A 232 -21.04 13.36 7.55
N ASN A 233 -21.01 12.23 8.27
CA ASN A 233 -20.18 12.07 9.47
C ASN A 233 -18.69 11.84 9.14
N CYS A 234 -18.34 11.92 7.85
CA CYS A 234 -17.00 11.72 7.34
C CYS A 234 -16.37 13.08 6.96
N SER A 235 -15.15 13.34 7.41
CA SER A 235 -14.34 14.46 6.94
C SER A 235 -13.68 14.13 5.60
N LEU A 236 -13.48 15.15 4.77
CA LEU A 236 -12.62 15.10 3.59
C LEU A 236 -11.53 16.17 3.76
N ASN A 237 -10.29 15.71 3.91
CA ASN A 237 -9.12 16.54 4.11
C ASN A 237 -8.22 16.46 2.88
N ILE A 238 -7.79 17.61 2.36
CA ILE A 238 -6.82 17.71 1.27
C ILE A 238 -5.68 18.59 1.76
N GLU A 239 -4.56 17.95 2.03
CA GLU A 239 -3.38 18.50 2.70
C GLU A 239 -2.17 18.46 1.77
N GLY A 240 -1.13 19.23 2.08
CA GLY A 240 0.13 19.25 1.35
C GLY A 240 0.84 20.59 1.53
N GLU A 241 2.17 20.60 1.47
CA GLU A 241 2.95 21.83 1.58
C GLU A 241 2.80 22.73 0.35
N LEU A 242 2.51 22.15 -0.81
CA LEU A 242 2.37 22.86 -2.07
C LEU A 242 0.89 23.17 -2.35
N ASP A 243 0.60 24.43 -2.63
CA ASP A 243 -0.70 24.86 -3.12
C ASP A 243 -0.87 24.59 -4.63
N TRP A 244 -2.05 24.88 -5.16
CA TRP A 244 -2.32 24.59 -6.58
C TRP A 244 -1.42 25.36 -7.54
N PRO A 245 -1.16 26.67 -7.35
CA PRO A 245 -0.16 27.40 -8.15
C PRO A 245 1.23 26.75 -8.12
N ALA A 246 1.77 26.41 -6.94
CA ALA A 246 3.09 25.77 -6.86
C ALA A 246 3.13 24.38 -7.52
N VAL A 247 2.02 23.63 -7.48
CA VAL A 247 1.88 22.36 -8.22
C VAL A 247 1.83 22.59 -9.73
N LEU A 248 1.24 23.69 -10.19
CA LEU A 248 1.20 24.05 -11.61
C LEU A 248 2.60 24.44 -12.11
N ASP A 249 3.32 25.26 -11.35
CA ASP A 249 4.72 25.63 -11.67
C ASP A 249 5.59 24.37 -11.80
N LEU A 250 5.46 23.42 -10.86
CA LEU A 250 6.17 22.13 -10.95
C LEU A 250 5.84 21.34 -12.22
N LYS A 251 4.59 21.38 -12.70
CA LYS A 251 4.21 20.70 -13.95
C LYS A 251 4.84 21.33 -15.19
N GLU A 252 5.08 22.64 -15.14
CA GLU A 252 5.73 23.37 -16.22
C GLU A 252 7.25 23.17 -16.19
N GLU A 253 7.84 22.99 -15.00
CA GLU A 253 9.27 22.69 -14.81
C GLU A 253 9.66 21.23 -15.18
N THR A 254 8.70 20.31 -15.30
CA THR A 254 9.01 18.88 -15.49
C THR A 254 9.49 18.54 -16.91
N GLU A 255 10.81 18.45 -17.07
CA GLU A 255 11.48 17.78 -18.20
C GLU A 255 11.90 16.33 -17.88
N LEU A 256 11.84 15.93 -16.61
CA LEU A 256 12.22 14.60 -16.15
C LEU A 256 11.13 13.59 -16.52
N LYS A 257 11.56 12.43 -17.04
CA LYS A 257 10.77 11.21 -16.97
C LYS A 257 11.25 10.47 -15.73
N LEU A 258 10.62 10.69 -14.58
CA LEU A 258 10.84 9.85 -13.41
C LEU A 258 10.64 8.39 -13.85
N GLY A 259 11.64 7.56 -13.55
CA GLY A 259 11.60 6.13 -13.82
C GLY A 259 10.45 5.44 -13.07
N ASN A 260 10.43 4.11 -13.10
CA ASN A 260 9.41 3.27 -12.48
C ASN A 260 8.92 3.80 -11.11
N LEU A 261 7.64 4.15 -11.02
CA LEU A 261 6.97 4.57 -9.79
C LEU A 261 6.47 3.33 -9.05
N TYR A 262 6.78 3.24 -7.75
CA TYR A 262 6.22 2.20 -6.91
C TYR A 262 4.86 2.64 -6.40
N ARG A 263 3.92 1.71 -6.37
CA ARG A 263 2.64 1.87 -5.70
C ARG A 263 2.60 0.96 -4.49
N SER A 264 1.84 1.37 -3.50
CA SER A 264 1.54 0.50 -2.38
C SER A 264 0.13 0.68 -1.84
N ILE A 265 -0.42 -0.42 -1.34
CA ILE A 265 -1.60 -0.44 -0.49
C ILE A 265 -1.17 -1.01 0.85
N GLU A 266 -1.43 -0.27 1.92
CA GLU A 266 -1.26 -0.68 3.29
C GLU A 266 -2.63 -0.75 3.96
N CYS A 267 -2.93 -1.88 4.61
CA CYS A 267 -4.12 -2.08 5.40
C CYS A 267 -3.72 -2.21 6.87
N GLU A 268 -4.47 -1.54 7.74
CA GLU A 268 -4.43 -1.74 9.17
C GLU A 268 -5.70 -2.44 9.62
N PHE A 269 -5.54 -3.45 10.47
CA PHE A 269 -6.63 -4.26 10.99
C PHE A 269 -6.78 -4.07 12.50
N ILE A 270 -8.03 -4.04 12.95
CA ILE A 270 -8.35 -4.23 14.36
C ILE A 270 -8.04 -5.71 14.73
N PRO A 271 -7.44 -5.95 15.90
CA PRO A 271 -7.16 -7.30 16.41
C PRO A 271 -8.41 -8.19 16.52
#